data_AF-A0A087B4E2-F1
#
_entry.id   AF-A0A087B4E2-F1
#
_cell.length_a   1.000
_cell.length_b   1.000
_cell.length_c   1.000
_cell.angle_alpha   90.00
_cell.angle_beta   90.00
_cell.angle_gamma   90.00
#
_symmetry.space_group_name_H-M   'P 1'
#
loop_
_entity.id
_entity.type
_entity.pdbx_description
1 polymer ?
#
loop_
_entity_poly.entity_id
_entity_poly.type
_entity_poly.pdbx_seq_one_letter_code
_entity_poly.pdbx_strand_id
1 'polypeptide(L)'
;MTDKTVAPTLDDFDNWGEEDDAKAYAAIAGNFRVKHVIKGDTWWALTPAGNIYRLPLALSYKSFQKLSELEDVGDQLDTVTDLLETFAGKDQAARIETEPVQVVINLVTDYGAAIADAQGASVGKSADSPAS
;
A
#
# COMPACT_ATOMS: atom_id res chain seq x y z
N MET A 1 -4.87 -25.63 6.58
CA MET A 1 -5.98 -26.17 5.77
C MET A 1 -5.44 -26.33 4.36
N THR A 2 -5.48 -27.54 3.81
CA THR A 2 -5.04 -27.86 2.45
C THR A 2 -6.06 -27.32 1.47
N ASP A 3 -5.76 -26.19 0.84
CA ASP A 3 -6.54 -25.70 -0.28
C ASP A 3 -6.15 -26.53 -1.51
N LYS A 4 -6.93 -27.56 -1.83
CA LYS A 4 -6.82 -28.22 -3.12
C LYS A 4 -7.57 -27.33 -4.11
N THR A 5 -6.85 -26.42 -4.74
CA THR A 5 -7.38 -25.66 -5.87
C THR A 5 -7.72 -26.66 -6.97
N VAL A 6 -9.00 -26.87 -7.22
CA VAL A 6 -9.47 -27.65 -8.38
C VAL A 6 -9.18 -26.80 -9.61
N ALA A 7 -8.53 -27.39 -10.61
CA ALA A 7 -8.27 -26.68 -11.88
C ALA A 7 -9.59 -26.32 -12.57
N PRO A 8 -9.69 -25.17 -13.27
CA PRO A 8 -10.88 -24.83 -14.04
C PRO A 8 -11.22 -25.90 -15.09
N THR A 9 -12.52 -26.05 -15.36
CA THR A 9 -13.09 -26.95 -16.36
C THR A 9 -13.25 -26.25 -17.72
N LEU A 10 -13.47 -27.00 -18.81
CA LEU A 10 -13.74 -26.40 -20.13
C LEU A 10 -14.97 -25.50 -20.12
N ASP A 11 -16.03 -25.89 -19.39
CA ASP A 11 -17.24 -25.08 -19.24
C ASP A 11 -16.94 -23.75 -18.53
N ASP A 12 -15.98 -23.71 -17.60
CA ASP A 12 -15.55 -22.44 -16.99
C ASP A 12 -14.96 -21.52 -18.07
N PHE A 13 -14.08 -22.01 -18.95
CA PHE A 13 -13.50 -21.19 -20.02
C PHE A 13 -14.53 -20.71 -21.05
N ASP A 14 -15.57 -21.50 -21.35
CA ASP A 14 -16.61 -21.14 -22.33
C ASP A 14 -17.60 -20.09 -21.78
N ASN A 15 -17.79 -20.04 -20.45
CA ASN A 15 -18.75 -19.15 -19.81
C ASN A 15 -18.10 -17.98 -19.03
N TRP A 16 -16.77 -17.99 -18.86
CA TRP A 16 -16.04 -16.92 -18.17
C TRP A 16 -16.04 -15.63 -18.99
N GLY A 17 -16.59 -14.57 -18.41
CA GLY A 17 -16.64 -13.25 -19.03
C GLY A 17 -15.97 -12.16 -18.22
N GLU A 18 -16.04 -10.93 -18.74
CA GLU A 18 -15.44 -9.74 -18.10
C GLU A 18 -15.98 -9.47 -16.69
N GLU A 19 -17.23 -9.83 -16.40
CA GLU A 19 -17.82 -9.67 -15.06
C GLU A 19 -17.18 -10.65 -14.04
N ASP A 20 -16.85 -11.87 -14.48
CA ASP A 20 -16.19 -12.88 -13.65
C ASP A 20 -14.74 -12.47 -13.37
N ASP A 21 -14.04 -11.95 -14.39
CA ASP A 21 -12.72 -11.31 -14.23
C ASP A 21 -12.79 -10.17 -13.21
N ALA A 22 -13.76 -9.25 -13.36
CA ALA A 22 -13.90 -8.12 -12.43
C ALA A 22 -14.13 -8.58 -10.99
N LYS A 23 -14.97 -9.61 -10.76
CA LYS A 23 -15.19 -10.21 -9.44
C LYS A 23 -13.93 -10.86 -8.89
N ALA A 24 -13.22 -11.63 -9.71
CA ALA A 24 -11.98 -12.29 -9.32
C ALA A 24 -10.90 -11.25 -8.95
N TYR A 25 -10.70 -10.21 -9.77
CA TYR A 25 -9.76 -9.14 -9.49
C TYR A 25 -10.13 -8.36 -8.22
N ALA A 26 -11.40 -8.06 -7.99
CA ALA A 26 -11.84 -7.39 -6.76
C ALA A 26 -11.56 -8.23 -5.51
N ALA A 27 -11.80 -9.54 -5.58
CA ALA A 27 -11.48 -10.47 -4.49
C ALA A 27 -9.97 -10.53 -4.24
N ILE A 28 -9.16 -10.62 -5.30
CA ILE A 28 -7.70 -10.64 -5.23
C ILE A 28 -7.16 -9.32 -4.67
N ALA A 29 -7.67 -8.18 -5.10
CA ALA A 29 -7.25 -6.86 -4.62
C ALA A 29 -7.45 -6.72 -3.10
N GLY A 30 -8.53 -7.29 -2.56
CA GLY A 30 -8.78 -7.34 -1.12
C GLY A 30 -7.67 -8.05 -0.33
N ASN A 31 -6.99 -9.03 -0.94
CA ASN A 31 -5.90 -9.79 -0.32
C ASN A 31 -4.60 -8.99 -0.22
N PHE A 32 -4.47 -7.87 -0.93
CA PHE A 32 -3.28 -7.02 -0.92
C PHE A 32 -3.46 -5.74 -0.09
N ARG A 33 -4.61 -5.59 0.58
CA ARG A 33 -4.93 -4.38 1.35
C ARG A 33 -4.01 -4.22 2.54
N VAL A 34 -3.32 -3.09 2.62
CA VAL A 34 -2.58 -2.65 3.80
C VAL A 34 -3.55 -1.94 4.75
N LYS A 35 -3.49 -2.27 6.03
CA LYS A 35 -4.22 -1.53 7.08
C LYS A 35 -3.25 -0.56 7.73
N HIS A 36 -3.72 0.60 8.18
CA HIS A 36 -2.86 1.52 8.91
C HIS A 36 -3.55 2.20 10.09
N VAL A 37 -2.73 2.70 11.01
CA VAL A 37 -3.15 3.58 12.11
C VAL A 37 -2.11 4.68 12.31
N ILE A 38 -2.55 5.85 12.75
CA ILE A 38 -1.65 6.95 13.14
C ILE A 38 -1.60 7.02 14.67
N LYS A 39 -0.39 7.02 15.23
CA LYS A 39 -0.15 7.18 16.68
C LYS A 39 0.98 8.20 16.88
N GLY A 40 0.63 9.35 17.44
CA GLY A 40 1.56 10.48 17.54
C GLY A 40 1.91 11.01 16.16
N ASP A 41 3.21 11.08 15.86
CA ASP A 41 3.78 11.51 14.58
C ASP A 41 4.10 10.34 13.63
N THR A 42 3.67 9.14 13.98
CA THR A 42 4.07 7.90 13.29
C THR A 42 2.86 7.24 12.64
N TRP A 43 3.03 6.89 11.37
CA TRP A 43 2.12 6.05 10.60
C TRP A 43 2.56 4.59 10.69
N TRP A 44 1.66 3.72 11.11
CA TRP A 44 1.93 2.30 11.31
C TRP A 44 1.13 1.48 10.30
N ALA A 45 1.81 0.69 9.47
CA ALA A 45 1.20 -0.24 8.53
C ALA A 45 1.12 -1.66 9.11
N LEU A 46 0.08 -2.40 8.74
CA LEU A 46 -0.09 -3.84 8.93
C LEU A 46 -0.40 -4.47 7.57
N THR A 47 0.50 -5.34 7.10
CA THR A 47 0.30 -6.07 5.84
C THR A 47 -0.61 -7.29 6.04
N PRO A 48 -1.17 -7.85 4.95
CA PRO A 48 -1.92 -9.11 5.00
C PRO A 48 -1.13 -10.28 5.61
N ALA A 49 0.18 -10.32 5.41
CA ALA A 49 1.08 -11.32 6.00
C ALA A 49 1.31 -11.14 7.51
N GLY A 50 0.80 -10.05 8.11
CA GLY A 50 0.96 -9.74 9.53
C GLY A 50 2.22 -8.97 9.87
N ASN A 51 2.97 -8.47 8.89
CA ASN A 51 4.13 -7.63 9.12
C ASN A 51 3.70 -6.21 9.49
N ILE A 52 4.40 -5.61 10.46
CA ILE A 52 4.14 -4.24 10.92
C ILE A 52 5.32 -3.37 10.50
N TYR A 53 5.01 -2.25 9.84
CA TYR A 53 5.99 -1.26 9.41
C TYR A 53 5.76 0.07 10.11
N ARG A 54 6.85 0.72 10.52
CA ARG A 54 6.84 2.02 11.18
C ARG A 54 7.38 3.09 10.24
N LEU A 55 6.57 4.11 9.95
CA LEU A 55 6.93 5.19 9.03
C LEU A 55 6.66 6.58 9.66
N PRO A 56 7.60 7.52 9.62
CA PRO A 56 7.44 8.84 10.24
C PRO A 56 6.64 9.81 9.34
N LEU A 57 5.60 10.48 9.86
CA LEU A 57 4.87 11.48 9.08
C LEU A 57 5.67 12.78 8.85
N ALA A 58 6.64 13.07 9.72
CA ALA A 58 7.56 14.18 9.57
C ALA A 58 8.82 13.74 8.79
N LEU A 59 8.82 13.97 7.48
CA LEU A 59 9.94 13.63 6.59
C LEU A 59 11.00 14.72 6.53
N SER A 60 12.28 14.31 6.50
CA SER A 60 13.35 15.20 6.04
C SER A 60 13.20 15.46 4.54
N TYR A 61 13.74 16.58 4.04
CA TYR A 61 13.75 16.88 2.59
C TYR A 61 14.34 15.74 1.76
N LYS A 62 15.46 15.13 2.22
CA LYS A 62 16.10 13.99 1.55
C LYS A 62 15.17 12.78 1.48
N SER A 63 14.46 12.50 2.57
CA SER A 63 13.51 11.38 2.64
C SER A 63 12.28 11.62 1.77
N PHE A 64 11.83 12.88 1.69
CA PHE A 64 10.74 13.28 0.80
C PHE A 64 11.13 13.14 -0.68
N GLN A 65 12.34 13.53 -1.07
CA GLN A 65 12.84 13.32 -2.44
C GLN A 65 12.83 11.84 -2.83
N LYS A 66 13.36 10.96 -1.97
CA LYS A 66 13.31 9.50 -2.19
C LYS A 66 11.88 8.98 -2.38
N LEU A 67 10.92 9.52 -1.62
CA LEU A 67 9.51 9.15 -1.75
C LEU A 67 8.90 9.69 -3.05
N SER A 68 9.21 10.92 -3.46
CA SER A 68 8.71 11.50 -4.72
C SER A 68 9.29 10.86 -5.96
N GLU A 69 10.46 10.21 -5.84
CA GLU A 69 11.07 9.46 -6.93
C GLU A 69 10.31 8.17 -7.25
N LEU A 70 9.40 7.70 -6.37
CA LEU A 70 8.61 6.46 -6.49
C LEU A 70 7.47 6.50 -7.53
N GLU A 71 7.49 7.45 -8.48
CA GLU A 71 6.42 7.64 -9.47
C GLU A 71 6.25 6.45 -10.43
N ASP A 72 7.28 5.62 -10.64
CA ASP A 72 7.21 4.46 -11.53
C ASP A 72 7.53 3.14 -10.82
N VAL A 73 6.46 2.40 -10.55
CA VAL A 73 6.40 1.31 -9.58
C VAL A 73 7.10 0.03 -10.06
N GLY A 74 7.43 -0.06 -11.36
CA GLY A 74 8.06 -1.23 -11.97
C GLY A 74 9.57 -1.36 -11.71
N ASP A 75 10.29 -0.25 -11.56
CA ASP A 75 11.78 -0.22 -11.53
C ASP A 75 12.37 0.07 -10.13
N GLN A 76 11.53 0.27 -9.10
CA GLN A 76 11.98 0.96 -7.87
C GLN A 76 11.73 0.19 -6.57
N LEU A 77 11.70 -1.15 -6.63
CA LEU A 77 11.70 -1.99 -5.42
C LEU A 77 12.90 -1.68 -4.52
N ASP A 78 14.05 -1.38 -5.10
CA ASP A 78 15.25 -0.97 -4.36
C ASP A 78 15.00 0.35 -3.63
N THR A 79 14.37 1.34 -4.27
CA THR A 79 14.03 2.63 -3.64
C THR A 79 13.03 2.48 -2.50
N VAL A 80 12.05 1.58 -2.63
CA VAL A 80 11.10 1.27 -1.55
C VAL A 80 11.80 0.58 -0.38
N THR A 81 12.68 -0.38 -0.68
CA THR A 81 13.48 -1.09 0.33
C THR A 81 14.40 -0.14 1.08
N ASP A 82 15.08 0.76 0.36
CA ASP A 82 15.90 1.84 0.91
C ASP A 82 15.12 2.79 1.82
N LEU A 83 13.90 3.16 1.41
CA LEU A 83 13.02 4.04 2.16
C LEU A 83 12.60 3.36 3.47
N LEU A 84 12.22 2.09 3.40
CA LEU A 84 11.85 1.30 4.57
C LEU A 84 13.04 1.02 5.46
N GLU A 85 14.23 0.74 4.93
CA GLU A 85 15.43 0.60 5.76
C GLU A 85 15.70 1.90 6.53
N THR A 86 15.53 3.05 5.86
CA THR A 86 15.71 4.37 6.47
C THR A 86 14.77 4.61 7.65
N PHE A 87 13.52 4.12 7.60
CA PHE A 87 12.48 4.43 8.59
C PHE A 87 12.18 3.32 9.60
N ALA A 88 12.22 2.08 9.13
CA ALA A 88 11.79 0.88 9.81
C ALA A 88 12.98 0.01 10.27
N GLY A 89 14.18 0.29 9.73
CA GLY A 89 15.42 -0.45 10.00
C GLY A 89 15.56 -1.71 9.16
N LYS A 90 16.79 -2.24 9.08
CA LYS A 90 17.18 -3.38 8.24
C LYS A 90 16.31 -4.62 8.45
N ASP A 91 15.94 -4.92 9.68
CA ASP A 91 15.16 -6.12 10.02
C ASP A 91 13.71 -6.04 9.52
N GLN A 92 13.16 -4.83 9.37
CA GLN A 92 11.83 -4.63 8.77
C GLN A 92 11.96 -4.54 7.25
N ALA A 93 13.00 -3.88 6.72
CA ALA A 93 13.26 -3.80 5.29
C ALA A 93 13.40 -5.19 4.65
N ALA A 94 14.14 -6.12 5.26
CA ALA A 94 14.28 -7.49 4.74
C ALA A 94 12.96 -8.26 4.65
N ARG A 95 11.93 -7.89 5.42
CA ARG A 95 10.62 -8.56 5.35
C ARG A 95 9.85 -8.12 4.13
N ILE A 96 10.05 -6.91 3.63
CA ILE A 96 9.31 -6.42 2.48
C ILE A 96 9.72 -7.12 1.19
N GLU A 97 10.95 -7.64 1.12
CA GLU A 97 11.43 -8.47 0.01
C GLU A 97 10.61 -9.77 -0.17
N THR A 98 9.89 -10.18 0.87
CA THR A 98 9.03 -11.38 0.86
C THR A 98 7.54 -11.07 0.67
N GLU A 99 7.15 -9.79 0.68
CA GLU A 99 5.77 -9.38 0.46
C GLU A 99 5.42 -9.43 -1.04
N PRO A 100 4.16 -9.73 -1.41
CA PRO A 100 3.71 -9.56 -2.78
C PRO A 100 3.92 -8.12 -3.25
N VAL A 101 4.39 -7.91 -4.48
CA VAL A 101 4.65 -6.57 -5.01
C VAL A 101 3.44 -5.65 -4.82
N GLN A 102 2.22 -6.12 -5.05
CA GLN A 102 0.99 -5.36 -4.86
C GLN A 102 0.82 -4.81 -3.43
N VAL A 103 1.28 -5.55 -2.41
CA VAL A 103 1.28 -5.07 -1.01
C VAL A 103 2.27 -3.93 -0.84
N VAL A 104 3.45 -4.04 -1.44
CA VAL A 104 4.50 -3.01 -1.41
C VAL A 104 3.99 -1.71 -2.07
N ILE A 105 3.34 -1.83 -3.22
CA ILE A 105 2.73 -0.70 -3.94
C ILE A 105 1.66 -0.02 -3.09
N ASN A 106 0.75 -0.81 -2.52
CA ASN A 106 -0.32 -0.28 -1.67
C ASN A 106 0.23 0.41 -0.43
N LEU A 107 1.29 -0.13 0.19
CA LEU A 107 1.95 0.47 1.34
C LEU A 107 2.50 1.85 1.00
N VAL A 108 3.25 1.97 -0.09
CA VAL A 108 3.85 3.25 -0.53
C VAL A 108 2.78 4.25 -0.91
N THR A 109 1.75 3.82 -1.64
CA THR A 109 0.63 4.66 -2.09
C THR A 109 -0.14 5.23 -0.88
N ASP A 110 -0.54 4.37 0.04
CA ASP A 110 -1.28 4.77 1.24
C ASP A 110 -0.45 5.69 2.14
N TYR A 111 0.85 5.42 2.25
CA TYR A 111 1.77 6.25 3.03
C TYR A 111 1.98 7.63 2.38
N GLY A 112 2.16 7.69 1.06
CA GLY A 112 2.25 8.95 0.32
C GLY A 112 1.02 9.83 0.50
N ALA A 113 -0.19 9.23 0.47
CA ALA A 113 -1.43 9.93 0.78
C ALA A 113 -1.45 10.48 2.21
N ALA A 114 -1.00 9.69 3.20
CA ALA A 114 -0.92 10.14 4.59
C ALA A 114 0.07 11.31 4.79
N ILE A 115 1.17 11.34 4.04
CA ILE A 115 2.12 12.47 4.04
C ILE A 115 1.46 13.73 3.48
N ALA A 116 0.72 13.63 2.38
CA ALA A 116 0.00 14.76 1.81
C ALA A 116 -1.05 15.31 2.79
N ASP A 117 -1.81 14.43 3.43
CA ASP A 117 -2.81 14.80 4.44
C ASP A 117 -2.17 15.49 5.66
N ALA A 118 -1.05 14.96 6.17
CA ALA A 118 -0.35 15.51 7.33
C ALA A 118 0.23 16.92 7.09
N GLN A 119 0.53 17.27 5.83
CA GLN A 119 0.97 18.62 5.43
C GLN A 119 -0.18 19.64 5.34
N GLY A 120 -1.42 19.21 5.61
CA GLY A 120 -2.60 20.05 5.49
C GLY A 120 -3.07 20.23 4.04
N ALA A 121 -2.54 19.45 3.09
CA ALA A 121 -2.97 19.53 1.69
C ALA A 121 -4.45 19.12 1.50
N SER A 122 -5.04 18.38 2.45
CA SER A 122 -6.48 18.07 2.48
C SER A 122 -7.35 19.04 3.28
N VAL A 123 -6.79 20.06 3.95
CA VAL A 123 -7.58 21.10 4.65
C VAL A 123 -7.91 22.28 3.71
N GLY A 124 -8.25 21.95 2.46
CA GLY A 124 -8.61 22.89 1.39
C GLY A 124 -9.96 22.61 0.73
N LYS A 125 -10.79 21.72 1.29
CA LYS A 125 -12.16 21.48 0.81
C LYS A 125 -13.13 21.13 1.93
N SER A 126 -13.28 22.03 2.90
CA SER A 126 -14.50 22.22 3.72
C SER A 126 -14.34 23.49 4.58
N ALA A 127 -14.11 24.62 3.93
CA ALA A 127 -14.47 25.92 4.48
C ALA A 127 -15.55 26.52 3.57
N ASP A 128 -16.69 25.84 3.50
CA ASP A 128 -17.93 26.51 3.14
C ASP A 128 -19.09 25.89 3.91
N SER A 129 -19.29 26.40 5.11
CA SER A 129 -20.61 26.57 5.68
C SER A 129 -20.58 27.87 6.45
N PRO A 130 -21.53 28.76 6.18
CA PRO A 130 -22.47 29.03 7.24
C PRO A 130 -23.91 28.86 6.80
N ALA A 131 -24.71 28.43 7.76
CA ALA A 131 -26.15 28.54 7.75
C ALA A 131 -26.60 30.00 7.55
N SER A 132 -27.54 30.21 6.63
CA SER A 132 -28.68 31.14 6.70
C SER A 132 -29.68 30.78 5.62
#